data_AF-A0A1E7H4X5-F1
#
_entry.id   AF-A0A1E7H4X5-F1
#
_cell.length_a   1.000
_cell.length_b   1.000
_cell.length_c   1.000
_cell.angle_alpha   90.00
_cell.angle_beta   90.00
_cell.angle_gamma   90.00
#
_symmetry.space_group_name_H-M   'P 1'
#
loop_
_entity.id
_entity.type
_entity.pdbx_description
1 polymer ?
#
loop_
_entity_poly.entity_id
_entity_poly.type
_entity_poly.pdbx_seq_one_letter_code
_entity_poly.pdbx_strand_id
1 'polypeptide(L)'
;MVIIPRCDDIDLETFLIPRNWKFWRSRILFLDDLHKYVDKKGFERLFRAFLVDTDTIIVATCRSGIEYKKIKVKIGGSGIDPAMIFGGPGIELKTITEEEGEKIADAVNRSWADVKFNFNGTVGSIFLPLREMKIRFGQCNSEEKTILRAIKRLFDSGIYKAKQFFPLDWIKIACSNKGLEGEDYEWSNWLERLKEKEFVKLEADGLWVEEVYLEDIVKLETEQTKLQVLEEMSCVFADIPEAIFPLGNKAWDIGTVELEKAEFMKIAIEAYDKALEVRTRDRYPMDYTATMNNLGNAYQTLAEVEGKAENSKRAIGAYEEALKVRTRDKFPIQYGTMQNNLGGAYTRLAEVEAKTENSKRAIEAYDKALEVRTRDKFPMDYAMTQNNLGTAYRTLAEVEAKTENSKRAIEAYEEALKIYTESEYPEIFPLVERNLKSVRDFCGGD
;
A
#
# COMPACT_ATOMS: atom_id res chain seq x y z
N MET A 1 23.08 21.34 0.90
CA MET A 1 22.56 21.10 2.27
C MET A 1 21.66 19.89 2.20
N VAL A 2 21.84 18.89 3.06
CA VAL A 2 21.03 17.66 3.06
C VAL A 2 19.96 17.77 4.15
N ILE A 3 18.69 17.65 3.78
CA ILE A 3 17.56 17.56 4.70
C ILE A 3 17.09 16.11 4.67
N ILE A 4 17.05 15.44 5.81
CA ILE A 4 16.59 14.06 5.96
C ILE A 4 15.39 14.07 6.89
N PRO A 5 14.19 14.40 6.40
CA PRO A 5 13.06 14.46 7.28
C PRO A 5 12.53 13.04 7.49
N ARG A 6 12.19 12.70 8.73
CA ARG A 6 11.63 11.37 9.04
C ARG A 6 10.14 11.38 8.81
N CYS A 7 9.58 10.26 8.38
CA CYS A 7 8.17 10.15 8.01
C CYS A 7 7.24 10.66 9.11
N ASP A 8 7.55 10.40 10.38
CA ASP A 8 6.70 10.76 11.52
C ASP A 8 6.88 12.19 12.01
N ASP A 9 7.97 12.84 11.65
CA ASP A 9 8.27 14.20 12.08
C ASP A 9 7.75 15.23 11.05
N ILE A 10 7.14 14.74 9.96
CA ILE A 10 6.54 15.56 8.91
C ILE A 10 5.02 15.39 8.89
N ASP A 11 4.33 16.51 9.05
CA ASP A 11 2.97 16.65 8.58
C ASP A 11 2.98 17.02 7.08
N LEU A 12 2.60 16.09 6.22
CA LEU A 12 2.63 16.26 4.76
C LEU A 12 1.60 17.29 4.27
N GLU A 13 0.60 17.65 5.06
CA GLU A 13 -0.35 18.70 4.72
C GLU A 13 0.22 20.10 4.95
N THR A 14 1.15 20.25 5.90
CA THR A 14 1.75 21.54 6.25
C THR A 14 3.24 21.64 5.90
N PHE A 15 3.84 20.56 5.40
CA PHE A 15 5.23 20.52 4.97
C PHE A 15 5.49 21.54 3.85
N LEU A 16 6.25 22.57 4.21
CA LEU A 16 6.78 23.56 3.28
C LEU A 16 8.26 23.29 3.07
N ILE A 17 8.66 23.12 1.82
CA ILE A 17 10.09 23.17 1.48
C ILE A 17 10.54 24.61 1.73
N PRO A 18 11.49 24.87 2.66
CA PRO A 18 11.84 26.24 3.04
C PRO A 18 12.31 27.07 1.83
N ARG A 19 11.54 28.11 1.47
CA ARG A 19 11.76 28.94 0.27
C ARG A 19 12.66 30.18 0.48
N ASN A 20 12.91 30.58 1.73
CA ASN A 20 13.39 31.94 2.03
C ASN A 20 14.91 32.08 2.28
N TRP A 21 15.76 31.16 1.80
CA TRP A 21 17.21 31.18 2.07
C TRP A 21 18.08 31.32 0.80
N LYS A 22 19.16 32.11 0.90
CA LYS A 22 19.92 32.71 -0.24
C LYS A 22 20.65 31.70 -1.15
N PHE A 23 20.11 31.50 -2.36
CA PHE A 23 20.64 31.69 -3.73
C PHE A 23 21.91 31.04 -4.32
N TRP A 24 22.68 30.15 -3.67
CA TRP A 24 23.91 29.64 -4.37
C TRP A 24 24.29 28.17 -4.14
N ARG A 25 23.46 27.34 -3.50
CA ARG A 25 23.78 25.92 -3.31
C ARG A 25 22.55 25.05 -3.52
N SER A 26 22.67 24.04 -4.37
CA SER A 26 21.66 22.98 -4.52
C SER A 26 21.35 22.35 -3.17
N ARG A 27 20.05 22.17 -2.89
CA ARG A 27 19.55 21.46 -1.72
C ARG A 27 19.41 19.99 -2.08
N ILE A 28 19.65 19.10 -1.12
CA ILE A 28 19.34 17.67 -1.26
C ILE A 28 18.28 17.36 -0.22
N LEU A 29 17.12 16.87 -0.65
CA LEU A 29 16.11 16.31 0.22
C LEU A 29 16.20 14.79 0.10
N PHE A 30 16.55 14.10 1.19
CA PHE A 30 16.66 12.66 1.22
C PHE A 30 15.47 12.07 1.99
N LEU A 31 14.54 11.45 1.26
CA LEU A 31 13.38 10.77 1.80
C LEU A 31 13.69 9.30 1.99
N ASP A 32 14.03 8.94 3.23
CA ASP A 32 14.29 7.55 3.56
C ASP A 32 12.98 6.77 3.74
N ASP A 33 12.92 5.53 3.23
CA ASP A 33 11.75 4.65 3.30
C ASP A 33 10.45 5.27 2.77
N LEU A 34 10.46 5.76 1.52
CA LEU A 34 9.34 6.44 0.88
C LEU A 34 8.01 5.66 0.94
N HIS A 35 8.08 4.32 1.02
CA HIS A 35 6.91 3.43 1.11
C HIS A 35 6.13 3.63 2.41
N LYS A 36 6.79 4.08 3.49
CA LYS A 36 6.14 4.42 4.77
C LYS A 36 5.31 5.69 4.69
N TYR A 37 5.54 6.54 3.70
CA TYR A 37 4.78 7.76 3.50
C TYR A 37 3.53 7.53 2.67
N VAL A 38 3.46 6.40 1.93
CA VAL A 38 2.44 6.16 0.90
C VAL A 38 1.02 6.24 1.44
N ASP A 39 0.82 5.89 2.72
CA ASP A 39 -0.49 5.86 3.36
C ASP A 39 -0.77 7.09 4.24
N LYS A 40 0.15 8.05 4.31
CA LYS A 40 -0.08 9.31 5.02
C LYS A 40 -0.94 10.26 4.20
N LYS A 41 -1.87 10.93 4.89
CA LYS A 41 -2.69 11.99 4.30
C LYS A 41 -1.79 13.10 3.74
N GLY A 42 -1.99 13.50 2.49
CA GLY A 42 -1.17 14.51 1.84
C GLY A 42 0.13 13.97 1.21
N PHE A 43 0.34 12.66 1.16
CA PHE A 43 1.44 12.03 0.42
C PHE A 43 1.53 12.56 -1.02
N GLU A 44 0.40 12.69 -1.71
CA GLU A 44 0.36 13.21 -3.07
C GLU A 44 0.81 14.68 -3.15
N ARG A 45 0.49 15.48 -2.11
CA ARG A 45 0.84 16.89 -2.02
C ARG A 45 2.34 17.11 -1.86
N LEU A 46 3.02 16.21 -1.14
CA LEU A 46 4.48 16.23 -1.00
C LEU A 46 5.16 16.22 -2.38
N PHE A 47 4.75 15.31 -3.25
CA PHE A 47 5.31 15.22 -4.60
C PHE A 47 4.92 16.40 -5.49
N ARG A 48 3.72 16.95 -5.33
CA ARG A 48 3.35 18.20 -6.03
C ARG A 48 4.22 19.37 -5.62
N ALA A 49 4.62 19.45 -4.35
CA ALA A 49 5.55 20.46 -3.89
C ALA A 49 6.94 20.30 -4.54
N PHE A 50 7.37 19.07 -4.79
CA PHE A 50 8.63 18.75 -5.48
C PHE A 50 8.64 19.17 -6.94
N LEU A 51 7.53 18.99 -7.66
CA LEU A 51 7.42 19.44 -9.06
C LEU A 51 7.57 20.96 -9.22
N VAL A 52 7.24 21.73 -8.19
CA VAL A 52 7.33 23.20 -8.21
C VAL A 52 8.72 23.70 -7.75
N ASP A 53 9.51 22.86 -7.07
CA ASP A 53 10.77 23.26 -6.46
C ASP A 53 11.99 22.73 -7.25
N THR A 54 12.46 23.52 -8.22
CA THR A 54 13.56 23.13 -9.12
C THR A 54 14.96 23.24 -8.49
N ASP A 55 15.08 23.91 -7.34
CA ASP A 55 16.36 24.16 -6.67
C ASP A 55 16.73 23.09 -5.62
N THR A 56 15.90 22.03 -5.51
CA THR A 56 16.10 20.90 -4.60
C THR A 56 16.25 19.61 -5.39
N ILE A 57 17.40 18.95 -5.23
CA ILE A 57 17.63 17.58 -5.67
C ILE A 57 16.92 16.67 -4.67
N ILE A 58 16.05 15.79 -5.15
CA ILE A 58 15.31 14.88 -4.28
C ILE A 58 15.83 13.47 -4.52
N VAL A 59 16.24 12.83 -3.43
CA VAL A 59 16.67 11.44 -3.40
C VAL A 59 15.71 10.72 -2.48
N ALA A 60 15.16 9.59 -2.92
CA ALA A 60 14.32 8.77 -2.07
C ALA A 60 14.76 7.32 -2.11
N THR A 61 14.72 6.64 -0.97
CA THR A 61 14.90 5.20 -0.88
C THR A 61 13.53 4.53 -0.74
N CYS A 62 13.41 3.33 -1.29
CA CYS A 62 12.23 2.50 -1.14
C CYS A 62 12.66 1.04 -1.17
N ARG A 63 11.96 0.19 -0.43
CA ARG A 63 12.10 -1.25 -0.59
C ARG A 63 11.61 -1.72 -1.94
N SER A 64 12.29 -2.70 -2.51
CA SER A 64 11.89 -3.36 -3.75
C SER A 64 10.60 -4.18 -3.56
N GLY A 65 10.09 -4.79 -4.62
CA GLY A 65 8.94 -5.68 -4.52
C GLY A 65 7.62 -4.95 -4.32
N ILE A 66 6.85 -5.35 -3.30
CA ILE A 66 5.46 -4.89 -3.08
C ILE A 66 5.44 -3.41 -2.71
N GLU A 67 6.36 -2.98 -1.86
CA GLU A 67 6.50 -1.61 -1.37
C GLU A 67 6.77 -0.65 -2.52
N TYR A 68 7.71 -1.00 -3.41
CA TYR A 68 7.99 -0.21 -4.61
C TYR A 68 6.80 -0.15 -5.57
N LYS A 69 6.12 -1.30 -5.79
CA LYS A 69 4.90 -1.35 -6.62
C LYS A 69 3.81 -0.46 -6.03
N LYS A 70 3.60 -0.49 -4.71
CA LYS A 70 2.62 0.34 -4.00
C LYS A 70 2.92 1.83 -4.18
N ILE A 71 4.18 2.24 -4.04
CA ILE A 71 4.59 3.63 -4.34
C ILE A 71 4.30 3.97 -5.79
N LYS A 72 4.72 3.13 -6.75
CA LYS A 72 4.49 3.39 -8.18
C LYS A 72 3.01 3.54 -8.51
N VAL A 73 2.17 2.64 -7.97
CA VAL A 73 0.72 2.70 -8.15
C VAL A 73 0.15 3.97 -7.50
N LYS A 74 0.60 4.35 -6.31
CA LYS A 74 0.06 5.51 -5.60
C LYS A 74 0.53 6.83 -6.21
N ILE A 75 1.83 7.00 -6.47
CA ILE A 75 2.39 8.17 -7.15
C ILE A 75 1.82 8.28 -8.58
N GLY A 76 1.79 7.16 -9.32
CA GLY A 76 1.18 7.09 -10.64
C GLY A 76 -0.31 7.44 -10.62
N GLY A 77 -1.07 6.90 -9.67
CA GLY A 77 -2.48 7.26 -9.47
C GLY A 77 -2.70 8.75 -9.12
N SER A 78 -1.68 9.42 -8.58
CA SER A 78 -1.79 10.78 -8.04
C SER A 78 -1.63 11.92 -9.06
N GLY A 79 -1.17 11.63 -10.27
CA GLY A 79 -0.89 12.72 -11.22
C GLY A 79 0.50 12.72 -11.81
N ILE A 80 1.41 11.97 -11.19
CA ILE A 80 2.80 12.37 -11.14
C ILE A 80 3.62 11.18 -11.61
N ASP A 81 4.38 11.36 -12.67
CA ASP A 81 5.41 10.40 -13.02
C ASP A 81 6.56 10.54 -12.00
N PRO A 82 6.91 9.46 -11.27
CA PRO A 82 8.09 9.48 -10.41
C PRO A 82 9.35 10.00 -11.12
N ALA A 83 9.50 9.76 -12.44
CA ALA A 83 10.64 10.23 -13.20
C ALA A 83 10.72 11.77 -13.30
N MET A 84 9.60 12.51 -13.18
CA MET A 84 9.62 13.97 -13.13
C MET A 84 10.27 14.52 -11.85
N ILE A 85 10.28 13.72 -10.78
CA ILE A 85 10.83 14.10 -9.49
C ILE A 85 12.24 13.53 -9.32
N PHE A 86 12.41 12.27 -9.71
CA PHE A 86 13.63 11.50 -9.48
C PHE A 86 14.54 11.45 -10.71
N GLY A 87 14.13 12.05 -11.83
CA GLY A 87 14.95 12.21 -13.04
C GLY A 87 15.13 10.94 -13.88
N GLY A 88 14.34 9.89 -13.66
CA GLY A 88 14.41 8.64 -14.43
C GLY A 88 13.78 7.44 -13.71
N PRO A 89 13.88 6.23 -14.28
CA PRO A 89 13.50 5.01 -13.59
C PRO A 89 14.32 4.90 -12.30
N GLY A 90 13.66 4.63 -11.18
CA GLY A 90 14.32 4.45 -9.89
C GLY A 90 15.50 3.49 -10.03
N ILE A 91 16.64 3.88 -9.47
CA ILE A 91 17.84 3.05 -9.49
C ILE A 91 17.58 1.88 -8.56
N GLU A 92 17.33 0.70 -9.13
CA GLU A 92 17.33 -0.53 -8.37
C GLU A 92 18.77 -0.76 -7.90
N LEU A 93 18.99 -0.58 -6.61
CA LEU A 93 20.25 -0.93 -5.98
C LEU A 93 20.35 -2.44 -6.04
N LYS A 94 21.06 -2.93 -7.06
CA LYS A 94 21.43 -4.33 -7.17
C LYS A 94 22.22 -4.73 -5.93
N THR A 95 22.12 -6.00 -5.60
CA THR A 95 23.00 -6.59 -4.60
C THR A 95 24.45 -6.30 -4.98
N ILE A 96 25.21 -5.77 -4.03
CA ILE A 96 26.64 -5.56 -4.17
C ILE A 96 27.37 -6.90 -4.10
N THR A 97 28.45 -7.00 -4.85
CA THR A 97 29.34 -8.17 -4.84
C THR A 97 30.10 -8.27 -3.52
N GLU A 98 30.67 -9.44 -3.22
CA GLU A 98 31.54 -9.60 -2.05
C GLU A 98 32.75 -8.64 -2.08
N GLU A 99 33.33 -8.39 -3.27
CA GLU A 99 34.48 -7.49 -3.42
C GLU A 99 34.09 -6.03 -3.12
N GLU A 100 32.92 -5.59 -3.58
CA GLU A 100 32.38 -4.27 -3.23
C GLU A 100 32.04 -4.17 -1.74
N GLY A 101 31.48 -5.24 -1.18
CA GLY A 101 31.18 -5.33 0.25
C GLY A 101 32.42 -5.25 1.13
N GLU A 102 33.51 -5.94 0.75
CA GLU A 102 34.81 -5.90 1.43
C GLU A 102 35.38 -4.47 1.43
N LYS A 103 35.37 -3.80 0.27
CA LYS A 103 35.81 -2.39 0.17
C LYS A 103 35.00 -1.46 1.07
N ILE A 104 33.68 -1.64 1.14
CA ILE A 104 32.81 -0.84 2.01
C ILE A 104 33.10 -1.13 3.47
N ALA A 105 33.26 -2.41 3.85
CA ALA A 105 33.60 -2.82 5.22
C ALA A 105 34.92 -2.20 5.67
N ASP A 106 35.97 -2.28 4.84
CA ASP A 106 37.27 -1.66 5.11
C ASP A 106 37.16 -0.14 5.28
N ALA A 107 36.38 0.52 4.42
CA ALA A 107 36.18 1.97 4.47
C ALA A 107 35.49 2.44 5.76
N VAL A 108 34.75 1.56 6.43
CA VAL A 108 34.06 1.85 7.71
C VAL A 108 34.72 1.17 8.91
N ASN A 109 35.97 0.70 8.75
CA ASN A 109 36.74 -0.01 9.78
C ASN A 109 36.03 -1.25 10.34
N ARG A 110 35.32 -2.01 9.50
CA ARG A 110 34.78 -3.33 9.82
C ARG A 110 35.57 -4.43 9.13
N SER A 111 35.85 -5.50 9.85
CA SER A 111 36.50 -6.70 9.32
C SER A 111 35.54 -7.45 8.40
N TRP A 112 35.93 -7.62 7.13
CA TRP A 112 35.14 -8.36 6.15
C TRP A 112 34.93 -9.82 6.55
N ALA A 113 35.90 -10.45 7.21
CA ALA A 113 35.80 -11.83 7.68
C ALA A 113 34.64 -12.04 8.68
N ASP A 114 34.26 -11.00 9.42
CA ASP A 114 33.16 -11.05 10.38
C ASP A 114 31.80 -10.93 9.69
N VAL A 115 31.74 -10.11 8.63
CA VAL A 115 30.53 -9.79 7.86
C VAL A 115 30.22 -10.84 6.79
N LYS A 116 31.23 -11.31 6.06
CA LYS A 116 31.14 -12.10 4.82
C LYS A 116 30.14 -13.26 4.90
N PHE A 117 30.12 -13.99 6.02
CA PHE A 117 29.26 -15.17 6.16
C PHE A 117 27.75 -14.86 6.13
N ASN A 118 27.33 -13.64 6.53
CA ASN A 118 25.93 -13.22 6.48
C ASN A 118 25.67 -12.05 5.55
N PHE A 119 26.65 -11.74 4.71
CA PHE A 119 26.46 -10.79 3.65
C PHE A 119 25.40 -11.32 2.69
N ASN A 120 24.26 -10.64 2.62
CA ASN A 120 23.15 -11.00 1.74
C ASN A 120 23.15 -10.17 0.45
N GLY A 121 24.29 -9.53 0.13
CA GLY A 121 24.41 -8.62 -1.01
C GLY A 121 23.88 -7.21 -0.73
N THR A 122 23.40 -6.90 0.48
CA THR A 122 22.96 -5.53 0.82
C THR A 122 24.03 -4.79 1.61
N VAL A 123 24.13 -3.47 1.39
CA VAL A 123 24.97 -2.58 2.19
C VAL A 123 24.59 -2.65 3.67
N GLY A 124 23.29 -2.76 3.99
CA GLY A 124 22.81 -2.88 5.37
C GLY A 124 23.39 -4.08 6.11
N SER A 125 23.55 -5.23 5.43
CA SER A 125 24.17 -6.43 6.02
C SER A 125 25.64 -6.24 6.43
N ILE A 126 26.31 -5.19 5.92
CA ILE A 126 27.67 -4.81 6.33
C ILE A 126 27.68 -4.10 7.68
N PHE A 127 26.62 -3.36 8.01
CA PHE A 127 26.52 -2.58 9.25
C PHE A 127 25.75 -3.32 10.34
N LEU A 128 24.82 -4.18 9.96
CA LEU A 128 24.05 -4.97 10.90
C LEU A 128 24.88 -6.18 11.36
N PRO A 129 24.86 -6.52 12.65
CA PRO A 129 25.59 -7.66 13.18
C PRO A 129 24.81 -8.96 12.94
N LEU A 130 24.44 -9.26 11.70
CA LEU A 130 23.52 -10.38 11.38
C LEU A 130 24.08 -11.74 11.82
N ARG A 131 25.41 -11.89 11.82
CA ARG A 131 26.08 -13.10 12.33
C ARG A 131 25.90 -13.26 13.82
N GLU A 132 26.21 -12.21 14.54
CA GLU A 132 26.12 -12.14 15.98
C GLU A 132 24.66 -12.30 16.41
N MET A 133 23.72 -11.69 15.70
CA MET A 133 22.29 -11.84 15.95
C MET A 133 21.82 -13.27 15.71
N LYS A 134 22.29 -13.98 14.68
CA LYS A 134 22.01 -15.42 14.52
C LYS A 134 22.55 -16.24 15.69
N ILE A 135 23.75 -15.95 16.17
CA ILE A 135 24.35 -16.63 17.33
C ILE A 135 23.52 -16.35 18.59
N ARG A 136 23.19 -15.08 18.86
CA ARG A 136 22.37 -14.67 20.01
C ARG A 136 20.97 -15.26 19.94
N PHE A 137 20.37 -15.37 18.75
CA PHE A 137 19.10 -16.07 18.56
C PHE A 137 19.23 -17.55 18.94
N GLY A 138 20.33 -18.21 18.54
CA GLY A 138 20.66 -19.57 18.96
C GLY A 138 20.71 -19.73 20.48
N GLN A 139 21.30 -18.75 21.17
CA GLN A 139 21.42 -18.66 22.63
C GLN A 139 20.13 -18.28 23.35
N CYS A 140 19.10 -17.83 22.64
CA CYS A 140 17.81 -17.52 23.25
C CYS A 140 17.17 -18.79 23.83
N ASN A 141 16.57 -18.66 25.01
CA ASN A 141 15.81 -19.75 25.62
C ASN A 141 14.46 -19.96 24.90
N SER A 142 13.64 -20.90 25.38
CA SER A 142 12.33 -21.20 24.80
C SER A 142 11.40 -19.98 24.79
N GLU A 143 11.29 -19.28 25.91
CA GLU A 143 10.35 -18.16 26.07
C GLU A 143 10.75 -16.97 25.17
N GLU A 144 12.04 -16.63 25.15
CA GLU A 144 12.61 -15.59 24.29
C GLU A 144 12.36 -15.87 22.81
N LYS A 145 12.56 -17.12 22.37
CA LYS A 145 12.27 -17.53 20.99
C LYS A 145 10.79 -17.44 20.68
N THR A 146 9.92 -17.83 21.60
CA THR A 146 8.46 -17.72 21.43
C THR A 146 8.04 -16.25 21.28
N ILE A 147 8.57 -15.34 22.11
CA ILE A 147 8.29 -13.90 22.00
C ILE A 147 8.73 -13.36 20.64
N LEU A 148 9.97 -13.62 20.21
CA LEU A 148 10.47 -13.13 18.93
C LEU A 148 9.65 -13.68 17.75
N ARG A 149 9.24 -14.95 17.81
CA ARG A 149 8.38 -15.57 16.79
C ARG A 149 6.96 -15.03 16.80
N ALA A 150 6.43 -14.64 17.96
CA ALA A 150 5.14 -13.95 18.06
C ALA A 150 5.22 -12.56 17.41
N ILE A 151 6.28 -11.80 17.68
CA ILE A 151 6.55 -10.52 17.02
C ILE A 151 6.70 -10.70 15.51
N LYS A 152 7.39 -11.75 15.06
CA LYS A 152 7.47 -12.09 13.64
C LYS A 152 6.09 -12.32 13.02
N ARG A 153 5.19 -13.06 13.68
CA ARG A 153 3.82 -13.28 13.17
C ARG A 153 3.02 -11.98 13.11
N LEU A 154 3.13 -11.13 14.13
CA LEU A 154 2.55 -9.79 14.12
C LEU A 154 3.08 -8.97 12.93
N PHE A 155 4.38 -9.01 12.68
CA PHE A 155 5.01 -8.33 11.55
C PHE A 155 4.53 -8.87 10.19
N ASP A 156 4.60 -10.19 9.98
CA ASP A 156 4.22 -10.84 8.73
C ASP A 156 2.73 -10.63 8.41
N SER A 157 1.89 -10.48 9.44
CA SER A 157 0.46 -10.18 9.33
C SER A 157 0.11 -8.68 9.32
N GLY A 158 1.08 -7.78 9.45
CA GLY A 158 0.83 -6.33 9.44
C GLY A 158 0.26 -5.76 10.74
N ILE A 159 0.21 -6.55 11.82
CA ILE A 159 -0.31 -6.14 13.13
C ILE A 159 0.79 -5.43 13.93
N TYR A 160 0.97 -4.14 13.67
CA TYR A 160 1.86 -3.26 14.43
C TYR A 160 1.45 -1.79 14.26
N LYS A 161 1.93 -0.91 15.15
CA LYS A 161 1.78 0.54 15.02
C LYS A 161 2.95 1.14 14.23
N ALA A 162 2.93 2.46 14.02
CA ALA A 162 3.99 3.18 13.28
C ALA A 162 5.41 2.79 13.74
N LYS A 163 6.36 2.79 12.79
CA LYS A 163 7.76 2.37 13.00
C LYS A 163 7.94 0.92 13.47
N GLN A 164 7.00 0.01 13.18
CA GLN A 164 7.05 -1.38 13.68
C GLN A 164 7.15 -1.41 15.20
N PHE A 165 6.40 -0.50 15.81
CA PHE A 165 6.16 -0.56 17.23
C PHE A 165 5.12 -1.65 17.49
N PHE A 166 5.48 -2.63 18.31
CA PHE A 166 4.61 -3.74 18.69
C PHE A 166 4.10 -3.50 20.11
N PRO A 167 2.81 -3.15 20.30
CA PRO A 167 2.22 -3.00 21.62
C PRO A 167 2.41 -4.26 22.46
N LEU A 168 2.80 -4.10 23.72
CA LEU A 168 3.09 -5.25 24.58
C LEU A 168 1.89 -6.19 24.72
N ASP A 169 0.67 -5.64 24.81
CA ASP A 169 -0.55 -6.44 24.91
C ASP A 169 -0.77 -7.31 23.66
N TRP A 170 -0.45 -6.81 22.47
CA TRP A 170 -0.56 -7.61 21.24
C TRP A 170 0.49 -8.72 21.21
N ILE A 171 1.71 -8.45 21.68
CA ILE A 171 2.75 -9.47 21.82
C ILE A 171 2.31 -10.55 22.80
N LYS A 172 1.77 -10.16 23.97
CA LYS A 172 1.24 -11.08 24.98
C LYS A 172 0.15 -11.97 24.39
N ILE A 173 -0.83 -11.39 23.69
CA ILE A 173 -1.90 -12.15 23.01
C ILE A 173 -1.34 -13.17 22.00
N ALA A 174 -0.42 -12.74 21.14
CA ALA A 174 0.21 -13.62 20.16
C ALA A 174 1.06 -14.74 20.83
N CYS A 175 1.67 -14.46 21.98
CA CYS A 175 2.41 -15.43 22.78
C CYS A 175 1.49 -16.43 23.47
N SER A 176 0.35 -15.98 24.04
CA SER A 176 -0.66 -16.84 24.64
C SER A 176 -1.23 -17.84 23.63
N ASN A 177 -1.41 -17.43 22.37
CA ASN A 177 -1.79 -18.36 21.29
C ASN A 177 -0.75 -19.47 21.03
N LYS A 178 0.50 -19.27 21.48
CA LYS A 178 1.59 -20.26 21.43
C LYS A 178 1.88 -20.89 22.80
N GLY A 179 0.98 -20.75 23.76
CA GLY A 179 1.07 -21.35 25.09
C GLY A 179 2.09 -20.68 26.01
N LEU A 180 2.55 -19.47 25.70
CA LEU A 180 3.39 -18.69 26.60
C LEU A 180 2.54 -17.68 27.37
N GLU A 181 2.36 -17.96 28.66
CA GLU A 181 1.76 -17.07 29.65
C GLU A 181 2.78 -16.82 30.76
N GLY A 182 2.65 -15.71 31.47
CA GLY A 182 3.53 -15.38 32.59
C GLY A 182 3.08 -14.13 33.34
N GLU A 183 3.54 -14.01 34.57
CA GLU A 183 3.31 -12.84 35.40
C GLU A 183 4.15 -11.63 34.95
N ASP A 184 3.81 -10.42 35.39
CA ASP A 184 4.48 -9.19 34.96
C ASP A 184 6.00 -9.20 35.24
N TYR A 185 6.44 -9.85 36.32
CA TYR A 185 7.86 -9.98 36.62
C TYR A 185 8.58 -10.91 35.63
N GLU A 186 7.91 -11.96 35.14
CA GLU A 186 8.47 -12.89 34.15
C GLU A 186 8.62 -12.21 32.80
N TRP A 187 7.58 -11.49 32.37
CA TRP A 187 7.62 -10.65 31.18
C TRP A 187 8.75 -9.62 31.27
N SER A 188 8.86 -8.91 32.38
CA SER A 188 9.94 -7.93 32.59
C SER A 188 11.31 -8.57 32.41
N ASN A 189 11.50 -9.78 32.95
CA ASN A 189 12.75 -10.50 32.87
C ASN A 189 13.05 -11.03 31.44
N TRP A 190 12.04 -11.55 30.74
CA TRP A 190 12.18 -12.00 29.35
C TRP A 190 12.53 -10.83 28.41
N LEU A 191 11.84 -9.70 28.58
CA LEU A 191 12.03 -8.50 27.77
C LEU A 191 13.40 -7.86 28.02
N GLU A 192 13.86 -7.79 29.27
CA GLU A 192 15.19 -7.27 29.58
C GLU A 192 16.28 -8.15 28.98
N ARG A 193 16.15 -9.49 29.03
CA ARG A 193 17.11 -10.38 28.37
C ARG A 193 17.10 -10.28 26.86
N LEU A 194 15.95 -10.02 26.22
CA LEU A 194 15.88 -9.75 24.78
C LEU A 194 16.55 -8.42 24.41
N LYS A 195 16.41 -7.40 25.27
CA LYS A 195 17.09 -6.10 25.13
C LYS A 195 18.60 -6.24 25.32
N GLU A 196 19.07 -6.99 26.31
CA GLU A 196 20.50 -7.29 26.51
C GLU A 196 21.11 -8.04 25.32
N LYS A 197 20.33 -8.90 24.67
CA LYS A 197 20.71 -9.57 23.41
C LYS A 197 20.53 -8.68 22.17
N GLU A 198 20.11 -7.44 22.34
CA GLU A 198 19.93 -6.41 21.32
C GLU A 198 18.85 -6.74 20.27
N PHE A 199 17.91 -7.64 20.57
CA PHE A 199 16.80 -7.93 19.65
C PHE A 199 15.72 -6.85 19.67
N VAL A 200 15.53 -6.21 20.82
CA VAL A 200 14.42 -5.27 21.03
C VAL A 200 14.92 -4.01 21.72
N LYS A 201 14.28 -2.88 21.44
CA LYS A 201 14.33 -1.69 22.29
C LYS A 201 13.01 -1.62 23.06
N LEU A 202 13.11 -1.51 24.39
CA LEU A 202 11.94 -1.39 25.26
C LEU A 202 11.45 0.05 25.23
N GLU A 203 10.15 0.21 25.06
CA GLU A 203 9.44 1.48 25.04
C GLU A 203 8.27 1.41 26.04
N ALA A 204 7.63 2.54 26.34
CA ALA A 204 6.67 2.64 27.45
C ALA A 204 5.50 1.63 27.39
N ASP A 205 4.95 1.37 26.20
CA ASP A 205 3.78 0.49 25.99
C ASP A 205 4.05 -0.69 25.04
N GLY A 206 5.31 -1.03 24.79
CA GLY A 206 5.65 -2.04 23.78
C GLY A 206 7.11 -2.14 23.42
N LEU A 207 7.36 -2.74 22.26
CA LEU A 207 8.69 -3.04 21.77
C LEU A 207 8.91 -2.46 20.39
N TRP A 208 10.13 -1.99 20.17
CA TRP A 208 10.62 -1.72 18.84
C TRP A 208 11.59 -2.81 18.42
N VAL A 209 11.45 -3.31 17.19
CA VAL A 209 12.26 -4.41 16.64
C VAL A 209 12.71 -4.07 15.22
N GLU A 210 13.99 -4.30 14.92
CA GLU A 210 14.52 -4.14 13.57
C GLU A 210 13.91 -5.20 12.66
N GLU A 211 13.32 -4.78 11.55
CA GLU A 211 12.70 -5.67 10.58
C GLU A 211 13.64 -6.73 10.04
N VAL A 212 14.89 -6.35 9.76
CA VAL A 212 15.90 -7.29 9.25
C VAL A 212 16.09 -8.46 10.22
N TYR A 213 15.87 -8.27 11.53
CA TYR A 213 15.92 -9.37 12.48
C TYR A 213 14.72 -10.31 12.32
N LEU A 214 13.52 -9.78 12.07
CA LEU A 214 12.30 -10.57 11.84
C LEU A 214 12.30 -11.27 10.47
N GLU A 215 12.96 -10.70 9.47
CA GLU A 215 13.09 -11.26 8.13
C GLU A 215 14.18 -12.34 8.05
N ASP A 216 15.39 -12.03 8.53
CA ASP A 216 16.59 -12.84 8.25
C ASP A 216 17.07 -13.70 9.43
N ILE A 217 16.65 -13.40 10.67
CA ILE A 217 17.18 -14.01 11.88
C ILE A 217 16.14 -14.90 12.57
N VAL A 218 14.94 -14.35 12.81
CA VAL A 218 13.87 -15.05 13.53
C VAL A 218 13.20 -16.05 12.61
N LYS A 219 13.46 -17.33 12.83
CA LYS A 219 12.82 -18.42 12.09
C LYS A 219 11.61 -18.97 12.84
N LEU A 220 10.49 -19.11 12.13
CA LEU A 220 9.33 -19.86 12.63
C LEU A 220 9.68 -21.35 12.78
N GLU A 221 8.96 -22.05 13.66
CA GLU A 221 9.24 -23.46 14.02
C GLU A 221 8.95 -24.43 12.87
N THR A 222 7.92 -24.11 12.09
CA THR A 222 7.52 -24.80 10.88
C THR A 222 7.53 -23.81 9.74
N GLU A 223 7.82 -24.28 8.53
CA GLU A 223 7.58 -23.48 7.32
C GLU A 223 6.08 -23.22 7.20
N GLN A 224 5.67 -22.00 7.56
CA GLN A 224 4.31 -21.50 7.38
C GLN A 224 4.29 -20.59 6.15
N THR A 225 3.26 -20.72 5.31
CA THR A 225 3.03 -19.77 4.23
C THR A 225 2.53 -18.44 4.79
N LYS A 226 2.66 -17.35 4.02
CA LYS A 226 2.08 -16.05 4.40
C LYS A 226 0.57 -16.16 4.67
N LEU A 227 -0.12 -16.99 3.87
CA LEU A 227 -1.55 -17.26 4.03
C LEU A 227 -1.85 -17.88 5.39
N GLN A 228 -1.13 -18.94 5.78
CA GLN A 228 -1.31 -19.60 7.08
C GLN A 228 -1.06 -18.67 8.27
N VAL A 229 -0.06 -17.78 8.16
CA VAL A 229 0.18 -16.77 9.22
C VAL A 229 -0.97 -15.77 9.30
N LEU A 230 -1.51 -15.31 8.17
CA LEU A 230 -2.65 -14.39 8.16
C LEU A 230 -3.93 -15.04 8.68
N GLU A 231 -4.22 -16.29 8.32
CA GLU A 231 -5.37 -17.06 8.83
C GLU A 231 -5.28 -17.21 10.35
N GLU A 232 -4.12 -17.63 10.86
CA GLU A 232 -3.87 -17.75 12.29
C GLU A 232 -4.11 -16.42 13.01
N MET A 233 -3.48 -15.35 12.53
CA MET A 233 -3.53 -14.05 13.20
C MET A 233 -4.90 -13.36 13.06
N SER A 234 -5.65 -13.63 11.99
CA SER A 234 -7.03 -13.17 11.81
C SER A 234 -7.97 -13.73 12.89
N CYS A 235 -7.77 -15.00 13.27
CA CYS A 235 -8.50 -15.62 14.37
C CYS A 235 -8.09 -15.04 15.73
N VAL A 236 -6.78 -14.88 15.97
CA VAL A 236 -6.24 -14.41 17.27
C VAL A 236 -6.65 -12.97 17.57
N PHE A 237 -6.69 -12.10 16.57
CA PHE A 237 -6.98 -10.68 16.73
C PHE A 237 -8.39 -10.28 16.28
N ALA A 238 -9.29 -11.26 16.16
CA ALA A 238 -10.65 -11.05 15.67
C ALA A 238 -11.39 -9.92 16.41
N ASP A 239 -11.25 -9.88 17.74
CA ASP A 239 -11.96 -8.94 18.61
C ASP A 239 -11.16 -7.65 18.89
N ILE A 240 -10.07 -7.40 18.13
CA ILE A 240 -9.20 -6.22 18.30
C ILE A 240 -9.19 -5.40 17.00
N PRO A 241 -10.18 -4.50 16.82
CA PRO A 241 -10.36 -3.70 15.61
C PRO A 241 -9.11 -2.94 15.15
N GLU A 242 -8.33 -2.43 16.11
CA GLU A 242 -7.11 -1.67 15.87
C GLU A 242 -6.00 -2.55 15.25
N ALA A 243 -5.99 -3.85 15.54
CA ALA A 243 -5.05 -4.82 15.02
C ALA A 243 -5.55 -5.49 13.74
N ILE A 244 -6.85 -5.84 13.68
CA ILE A 244 -7.42 -6.60 12.58
C ILE A 244 -7.50 -5.78 11.28
N PHE A 245 -7.73 -4.46 11.36
CA PHE A 245 -7.78 -3.63 10.15
C PHE A 245 -6.44 -3.57 9.38
N PRO A 246 -5.28 -3.30 10.02
CA PRO A 246 -3.98 -3.43 9.37
C PRO A 246 -3.71 -4.82 8.78
N LEU A 247 -4.19 -5.89 9.44
CA LEU A 247 -4.12 -7.25 8.90
C LEU A 247 -4.90 -7.37 7.59
N GLY A 248 -6.11 -6.82 7.53
CA GLY A 248 -6.88 -6.79 6.29
C GLY A 248 -6.15 -6.07 5.15
N ASN A 249 -5.48 -4.95 5.45
CA ASN A 249 -4.66 -4.24 4.46
C ASN A 249 -3.47 -5.10 3.99
N LYS A 250 -2.80 -5.80 4.91
CA LYS A 250 -1.68 -6.70 4.58
C LYS A 250 -2.12 -7.87 3.71
N ALA A 251 -3.25 -8.49 4.04
CA ALA A 251 -3.85 -9.55 3.24
C ALA A 251 -4.22 -9.05 1.83
N TRP A 252 -4.82 -7.86 1.73
CA TRP A 252 -5.13 -7.25 0.43
C TRP A 252 -3.86 -6.96 -0.39
N ASP A 253 -2.85 -6.33 0.21
CA ASP A 253 -1.58 -6.01 -0.44
C ASP A 253 -0.89 -7.27 -1.00
N ILE A 254 -0.89 -8.38 -0.25
CA ILE A 254 -0.33 -9.66 -0.70
C ILE A 254 -1.21 -10.30 -1.80
N GLY A 255 -2.53 -10.35 -1.60
CA GLY A 255 -3.45 -11.02 -2.53
C GLY A 255 -3.54 -10.37 -3.91
N THR A 256 -3.20 -9.09 -4.03
CA THR A 256 -3.15 -8.42 -5.34
C THR A 256 -1.97 -8.85 -6.22
N VAL A 257 -0.94 -9.48 -5.63
CA VAL A 257 0.28 -9.91 -6.33
C VAL A 257 0.49 -11.43 -6.37
N GLU A 258 -0.04 -12.18 -5.40
CA GLU A 258 0.11 -13.64 -5.34
C GLU A 258 -0.98 -14.39 -6.15
N LEU A 259 -0.72 -15.65 -6.48
CA LEU A 259 -1.66 -16.49 -7.27
C LEU A 259 -2.94 -16.86 -6.50
N GLU A 260 -2.85 -17.00 -5.17
CA GLU A 260 -3.96 -17.39 -4.27
C GLU A 260 -4.87 -16.20 -3.92
N LYS A 261 -5.09 -15.31 -4.88
CA LYS A 261 -5.78 -14.02 -4.71
C LYS A 261 -7.11 -14.12 -3.96
N ALA A 262 -7.92 -15.14 -4.23
CA ALA A 262 -9.23 -15.31 -3.59
C ALA A 262 -9.13 -15.50 -2.06
N GLU A 263 -8.21 -16.33 -1.58
CA GLU A 263 -8.09 -16.63 -0.14
C GLU A 263 -7.59 -15.42 0.65
N PHE A 264 -6.62 -14.69 0.10
CA PHE A 264 -6.19 -13.42 0.71
C PHE A 264 -7.31 -12.37 0.74
N MET A 265 -8.15 -12.28 -0.31
CA MET A 265 -9.29 -11.36 -0.30
C MET A 265 -10.33 -11.76 0.75
N LYS A 266 -10.59 -13.05 0.96
CA LYS A 266 -11.52 -13.53 2.00
C LYS A 266 -11.04 -13.12 3.40
N ILE A 267 -9.74 -13.29 3.68
CA ILE A 267 -9.15 -12.83 4.95
C ILE A 267 -9.27 -11.32 5.09
N ALA A 268 -8.99 -10.56 4.03
CA ALA A 268 -9.11 -9.10 4.06
C ALA A 268 -10.56 -8.66 4.35
N ILE A 269 -11.54 -9.27 3.69
CA ILE A 269 -12.97 -9.01 3.89
C ILE A 269 -13.38 -9.28 5.33
N GLU A 270 -13.06 -10.46 5.86
CA GLU A 270 -13.38 -10.82 7.25
C GLU A 270 -12.76 -9.84 8.24
N ALA A 271 -11.50 -9.46 8.02
CA ALA A 271 -10.80 -8.50 8.85
C ALA A 271 -11.45 -7.11 8.82
N TYR A 272 -11.89 -6.64 7.66
CA TYR A 272 -12.61 -5.37 7.55
C TYR A 272 -14.00 -5.42 8.17
N ASP A 273 -14.74 -6.51 8.00
CA ASP A 273 -16.06 -6.70 8.62
C ASP A 273 -15.95 -6.64 10.16
N LYS A 274 -14.97 -7.34 10.75
CA LYS A 274 -14.67 -7.25 12.19
C LYS A 274 -14.28 -5.85 12.63
N ALA A 275 -13.44 -5.16 11.85
CA ALA A 275 -13.07 -3.78 12.15
C ALA A 275 -14.27 -2.83 12.15
N LEU A 276 -15.28 -3.07 11.30
CA LEU A 276 -16.50 -2.27 11.21
C LEU A 276 -17.44 -2.42 12.40
N GLU A 277 -17.33 -3.48 13.20
CA GLU A 277 -18.11 -3.64 14.43
C GLU A 277 -17.81 -2.53 15.45
N VAL A 278 -16.58 -2.02 15.46
CA VAL A 278 -16.16 -0.94 16.35
C VAL A 278 -16.01 0.39 15.62
N ARG A 279 -15.51 0.38 14.38
CA ARG A 279 -15.39 1.58 13.53
C ARG A 279 -16.73 1.96 12.93
N THR A 280 -17.72 2.27 13.74
CA THR A 280 -19.06 2.60 13.27
C THR A 280 -19.12 4.03 12.71
N ARG A 281 -20.11 4.29 11.85
CA ARG A 281 -20.36 5.62 11.27
C ARG A 281 -20.48 6.72 12.33
N ASP A 282 -21.11 6.42 13.46
CA ASP A 282 -21.43 7.43 14.47
C ASP A 282 -20.26 7.72 15.42
N ARG A 283 -19.41 6.70 15.68
CA ARG A 283 -18.28 6.82 16.62
C ARG A 283 -16.98 7.19 15.93
N TYR A 284 -16.70 6.61 14.77
CA TYR A 284 -15.47 6.80 14.00
C TYR A 284 -15.77 6.99 12.51
N PRO A 285 -16.49 8.06 12.11
CA PRO A 285 -16.97 8.25 10.73
C PRO A 285 -15.85 8.19 9.68
N MET A 286 -14.65 8.66 10.02
CA MET A 286 -13.52 8.69 9.08
C MET A 286 -12.93 7.29 8.88
N ASP A 287 -12.71 6.55 9.97
CA ASP A 287 -12.19 5.18 9.92
C ASP A 287 -13.23 4.21 9.34
N TYR A 288 -14.52 4.42 9.62
CA TYR A 288 -15.63 3.70 9.00
C TYR A 288 -15.54 3.81 7.48
N THR A 289 -15.49 5.04 6.95
CA THR A 289 -15.45 5.24 5.48
C THR A 289 -14.18 4.69 4.82
N ALA A 290 -13.04 4.76 5.51
CA ALA A 290 -11.80 4.16 5.02
C ALA A 290 -11.90 2.64 4.97
N THR A 291 -12.50 2.04 6.01
CA THR A 291 -12.71 0.59 6.09
C THR A 291 -13.72 0.12 5.03
N MET A 292 -14.83 0.85 4.85
CA MET A 292 -15.82 0.56 3.79
C MET A 292 -15.21 0.66 2.38
N ASN A 293 -14.35 1.64 2.12
CA ASN A 293 -13.62 1.70 0.84
C ASN A 293 -12.73 0.47 0.62
N ASN A 294 -11.96 0.07 1.64
CA ASN A 294 -11.04 -1.07 1.52
C ASN A 294 -11.81 -2.38 1.38
N LEU A 295 -12.93 -2.52 2.09
CA LEU A 295 -13.87 -3.63 1.93
C LEU A 295 -14.44 -3.68 0.50
N GLY A 296 -14.87 -2.54 -0.04
CA GLY A 296 -15.33 -2.46 -1.43
C GLY A 296 -14.25 -2.84 -2.44
N ASN A 297 -13.00 -2.42 -2.22
CA ASN A 297 -11.86 -2.81 -3.06
C ASN A 297 -11.60 -4.31 -2.98
N ALA A 298 -11.61 -4.91 -1.79
CA ALA A 298 -11.42 -6.36 -1.62
C ALA A 298 -12.52 -7.15 -2.33
N TYR A 299 -13.78 -6.72 -2.23
CA TYR A 299 -14.88 -7.31 -2.99
C TYR A 299 -14.72 -7.15 -4.51
N GLN A 300 -14.29 -5.99 -5.00
CA GLN A 300 -13.98 -5.80 -6.42
C GLN A 300 -12.87 -6.75 -6.90
N THR A 301 -11.80 -6.86 -6.12
CA THR A 301 -10.68 -7.77 -6.40
C THR A 301 -11.11 -9.23 -6.36
N LEU A 302 -12.00 -9.63 -5.45
CA LEU A 302 -12.57 -10.97 -5.40
C LEU A 302 -13.49 -11.24 -6.59
N ALA A 303 -14.29 -10.26 -7.02
CA ALA A 303 -15.18 -10.34 -8.18
C ALA A 303 -14.46 -10.64 -9.51
N GLU A 304 -13.16 -10.38 -9.59
CA GLU A 304 -12.32 -10.72 -10.75
C GLU A 304 -12.03 -12.22 -10.86
N VAL A 305 -12.04 -12.93 -9.72
CA VAL A 305 -11.64 -14.35 -9.65
C VAL A 305 -12.80 -15.28 -9.28
N GLU A 306 -13.77 -14.82 -8.49
CA GLU A 306 -14.98 -15.60 -8.16
C GLU A 306 -16.18 -14.72 -7.79
N GLY A 307 -17.40 -15.27 -7.91
CA GLY A 307 -18.62 -14.61 -7.43
C GLY A 307 -18.88 -13.22 -8.01
N LYS A 308 -18.52 -12.96 -9.28
CA LYS A 308 -18.50 -11.62 -9.90
C LYS A 308 -19.72 -10.75 -9.58
N ALA A 309 -20.94 -11.27 -9.75
CA ALA A 309 -22.18 -10.51 -9.53
C ALA A 309 -22.39 -10.15 -8.05
N GLU A 310 -22.30 -11.14 -7.17
CA GLU A 310 -22.50 -10.96 -5.72
C GLU A 310 -21.45 -10.01 -5.14
N ASN A 311 -20.17 -10.25 -5.44
CA ASN A 311 -19.08 -9.43 -4.95
C ASN A 311 -19.13 -7.99 -5.50
N SER A 312 -19.58 -7.80 -6.76
CA SER A 312 -19.80 -6.45 -7.28
C SER A 312 -20.93 -5.72 -6.54
N LYS A 313 -22.03 -6.40 -6.22
CA LYS A 313 -23.15 -5.84 -5.42
C LYS A 313 -22.69 -5.45 -4.01
N ARG A 314 -21.87 -6.29 -3.36
CA ARG A 314 -21.29 -5.97 -2.04
C ARG A 314 -20.35 -4.77 -2.08
N ALA A 315 -19.51 -4.68 -3.10
CA ALA A 315 -18.65 -3.52 -3.31
C ALA A 315 -19.46 -2.22 -3.51
N ILE A 316 -20.52 -2.27 -4.32
CA ILE A 316 -21.45 -1.15 -4.52
C ILE A 316 -21.99 -0.67 -3.18
N GLY A 317 -22.54 -1.58 -2.36
CA GLY A 317 -23.07 -1.24 -1.04
C GLY A 317 -22.02 -0.60 -0.13
N ALA A 318 -20.78 -1.11 -0.16
CA ALA A 318 -19.69 -0.57 0.64
C ALA A 318 -19.34 0.88 0.25
N TYR A 319 -19.23 1.17 -1.05
CA TYR A 319 -18.95 2.52 -1.54
C TYR A 319 -20.12 3.48 -1.31
N GLU A 320 -21.37 3.03 -1.48
CA GLU A 320 -22.56 3.83 -1.21
C GLU A 320 -22.64 4.25 0.28
N GLU A 321 -22.35 3.36 1.22
CA GLU A 321 -22.27 3.71 2.64
C GLU A 321 -21.14 4.71 2.93
N ALA A 322 -19.96 4.55 2.30
CA ALA A 322 -18.86 5.49 2.45
C ALA A 322 -19.26 6.90 1.94
N LEU A 323 -20.00 6.97 0.83
CA LEU A 323 -20.47 8.22 0.21
C LEU A 323 -21.51 8.98 1.05
N LYS A 324 -22.23 8.31 1.97
CA LYS A 324 -23.12 9.00 2.93
C LYS A 324 -22.38 9.96 3.86
N VAL A 325 -21.09 9.70 4.10
CA VAL A 325 -20.23 10.54 4.94
C VAL A 325 -19.28 11.37 4.07
N ARG A 326 -18.68 10.75 3.04
CA ARG A 326 -17.73 11.38 2.11
C ARG A 326 -18.45 12.11 1.00
N THR A 327 -19.15 13.20 1.34
CA THR A 327 -19.85 14.06 0.37
C THR A 327 -18.88 14.95 -0.40
N ARG A 328 -19.25 15.34 -1.63
CA ARG A 328 -18.47 16.25 -2.50
C ARG A 328 -18.01 17.53 -1.78
N ASP A 329 -18.87 18.17 -1.01
CA ASP A 329 -18.58 19.48 -0.41
C ASP A 329 -17.60 19.39 0.78
N LYS A 330 -17.66 18.30 1.55
CA LYS A 330 -16.82 18.11 2.74
C LYS A 330 -15.51 17.39 2.43
N PHE A 331 -15.54 16.45 1.50
CA PHE A 331 -14.44 15.53 1.20
C PHE A 331 -14.32 15.31 -0.31
N PRO A 332 -14.05 16.36 -1.11
CA PRO A 332 -14.13 16.29 -2.56
C PRO A 332 -13.24 15.18 -3.14
N ILE A 333 -11.99 15.08 -2.68
CA ILE A 333 -11.04 14.08 -3.18
C ILE A 333 -11.53 12.66 -2.88
N GLN A 334 -11.92 12.38 -1.64
CA GLN A 334 -12.42 11.06 -1.26
C GLN A 334 -13.74 10.73 -1.96
N TYR A 335 -14.62 11.71 -2.13
CA TYR A 335 -15.85 11.58 -2.90
C TYR A 335 -15.55 11.15 -4.34
N GLY A 336 -14.62 11.83 -5.04
CA GLY A 336 -14.23 11.48 -6.40
C GLY A 336 -13.65 10.07 -6.50
N THR A 337 -12.83 9.65 -5.54
CA THR A 337 -12.32 8.28 -5.46
C THR A 337 -13.42 7.26 -5.24
N MET A 338 -14.33 7.49 -4.29
CA MET A 338 -15.45 6.57 -4.04
C MET A 338 -16.36 6.46 -5.27
N GLN A 339 -16.66 7.58 -5.93
CA GLN A 339 -17.49 7.60 -7.13
C GLN A 339 -16.85 6.84 -8.30
N ASN A 340 -15.54 6.98 -8.52
CA ASN A 340 -14.83 6.19 -9.52
C ASN A 340 -14.86 4.69 -9.18
N ASN A 341 -14.66 4.32 -7.92
CA ASN A 341 -14.68 2.91 -7.51
C ASN A 341 -16.09 2.31 -7.61
N LEU A 342 -17.12 3.10 -7.28
CA LEU A 342 -18.52 2.76 -7.48
C LEU A 342 -18.84 2.54 -8.97
N GLY A 343 -18.34 3.42 -9.84
CA GLY A 343 -18.42 3.23 -11.29
C GLY A 343 -17.78 1.92 -11.75
N GLY A 344 -16.61 1.58 -11.20
CA GLY A 344 -15.91 0.32 -11.47
C GLY A 344 -16.76 -0.90 -11.12
N ALA A 345 -17.39 -0.85 -9.95
CA ALA A 345 -18.25 -1.92 -9.47
C ALA A 345 -19.51 -2.11 -10.33
N TYR A 346 -20.14 -1.02 -10.76
CA TYR A 346 -21.26 -1.12 -11.70
C TYR A 346 -20.85 -1.61 -13.09
N THR A 347 -19.71 -1.15 -13.63
CA THR A 347 -19.19 -1.65 -14.92
C THR A 347 -19.00 -3.16 -14.86
N ARG A 348 -18.39 -3.67 -13.79
CA ARG A 348 -18.18 -5.11 -13.59
C ARG A 348 -19.50 -5.88 -13.42
N LEU A 349 -20.47 -5.31 -12.72
CA LEU A 349 -21.80 -5.93 -12.60
C LEU A 349 -22.53 -5.96 -13.95
N ALA A 350 -22.38 -4.92 -14.78
CA ALA A 350 -22.99 -4.83 -16.11
C ALA A 350 -22.49 -5.93 -17.08
N GLU A 351 -21.29 -6.47 -16.87
CA GLU A 351 -20.77 -7.60 -17.64
C GLU A 351 -21.59 -8.88 -17.45
N VAL A 352 -22.28 -9.02 -16.31
CA VAL A 352 -22.96 -10.28 -15.92
C VAL A 352 -24.46 -10.13 -15.66
N GLU A 353 -24.95 -8.93 -15.32
CA GLU A 353 -26.36 -8.71 -14.99
C GLU A 353 -26.80 -7.28 -15.30
N ALA A 354 -28.05 -7.11 -15.76
CA ALA A 354 -28.71 -5.82 -15.99
C ALA A 354 -27.81 -4.80 -16.72
N LYS A 355 -27.15 -5.24 -17.81
CA LYS A 355 -26.09 -4.51 -18.52
C LYS A 355 -26.43 -3.04 -18.77
N THR A 356 -27.58 -2.75 -19.37
CA THR A 356 -28.01 -1.37 -19.67
C THR A 356 -28.10 -0.49 -18.42
N GLU A 357 -28.79 -0.97 -17.37
CA GLU A 357 -29.01 -0.20 -16.13
C GLU A 357 -27.68 0.03 -15.40
N ASN A 358 -26.90 -1.03 -15.22
CA ASN A 358 -25.63 -0.94 -14.51
C ASN A 358 -24.60 -0.12 -15.29
N SER A 359 -24.54 -0.19 -16.63
CA SER A 359 -23.69 0.71 -17.41
C SER A 359 -24.09 2.18 -17.25
N LYS A 360 -25.39 2.50 -17.19
CA LYS A 360 -25.86 3.88 -16.93
C LYS A 360 -25.47 4.37 -15.54
N ARG A 361 -25.62 3.53 -14.50
CA ARG A 361 -25.18 3.85 -13.14
C ARG A 361 -23.66 4.01 -13.05
N ALA A 362 -22.90 3.21 -13.79
CA ALA A 362 -21.45 3.34 -13.87
C ALA A 362 -21.04 4.70 -14.45
N ILE A 363 -21.63 5.07 -15.59
CA ILE A 363 -21.42 6.36 -16.26
C ILE A 363 -21.74 7.51 -15.30
N GLU A 364 -22.89 7.49 -14.63
CA GLU A 364 -23.28 8.53 -13.68
C GLU A 364 -22.25 8.69 -12.53
N ALA A 365 -21.75 7.58 -12.00
CA ALA A 365 -20.75 7.60 -10.95
C ALA A 365 -19.40 8.16 -11.45
N TYR A 366 -18.95 7.78 -12.64
CA TYR A 366 -17.74 8.36 -13.23
C TYR A 366 -17.89 9.85 -13.55
N ASP A 367 -19.03 10.29 -14.07
CA ASP A 367 -19.30 11.72 -14.31
C ASP A 367 -19.22 12.52 -13.00
N LYS A 368 -19.82 12.01 -11.92
CA LYS A 368 -19.70 12.58 -10.56
C LYS A 368 -18.26 12.62 -10.06
N ALA A 369 -17.45 11.62 -10.39
CA ALA A 369 -16.02 11.62 -10.06
C ALA A 369 -15.26 12.71 -10.84
N LEU A 370 -15.58 12.91 -12.12
CA LEU A 370 -14.96 13.90 -13.00
C LEU A 370 -15.32 15.36 -12.64
N GLU A 371 -16.43 15.60 -11.92
CA GLU A 371 -16.72 16.91 -11.34
C GLU A 371 -15.62 17.39 -10.37
N VAL A 372 -14.94 16.46 -9.70
CA VAL A 372 -13.84 16.76 -8.78
C VAL A 372 -12.48 16.48 -9.41
N ARG A 373 -12.34 15.32 -10.05
CA ARG A 373 -11.10 14.84 -10.66
C ARG A 373 -10.93 15.51 -12.01
N THR A 374 -10.62 16.80 -12.02
CA THR A 374 -10.41 17.55 -13.26
C THR A 374 -8.98 17.39 -13.78
N ARG A 375 -8.81 17.53 -15.10
CA ARG A 375 -7.50 17.46 -15.75
C ARG A 375 -6.44 18.35 -15.10
N ASP A 376 -6.81 19.57 -14.72
CA ASP A 376 -5.85 20.56 -14.19
C ASP A 376 -5.44 20.27 -12.73
N LYS A 377 -6.36 19.73 -11.92
CA LYS A 377 -6.11 19.49 -10.49
C LYS A 377 -5.57 18.09 -10.25
N PHE A 378 -6.17 17.09 -10.88
CA PHE A 378 -5.88 15.67 -10.67
C PHE A 378 -5.76 14.95 -12.02
N PRO A 379 -4.74 15.26 -12.84
CA PRO A 379 -4.63 14.78 -14.22
C PRO A 379 -4.70 13.25 -14.36
N MET A 380 -4.10 12.50 -13.43
CA MET A 380 -4.09 11.03 -13.52
C MET A 380 -5.37 10.40 -12.99
N ASP A 381 -5.92 10.90 -11.88
CA ASP A 381 -7.25 10.48 -11.45
C ASP A 381 -8.30 10.78 -12.54
N TYR A 382 -8.17 11.92 -13.22
CA TYR A 382 -8.99 12.28 -14.39
C TYR A 382 -8.81 11.26 -15.51
N ALA A 383 -7.58 10.98 -15.94
CA ALA A 383 -7.30 10.04 -17.03
C ALA A 383 -7.75 8.61 -16.71
N MET A 384 -7.56 8.14 -15.47
CA MET A 384 -8.05 6.85 -15.00
C MET A 384 -9.58 6.80 -15.06
N THR A 385 -10.24 7.84 -14.55
CA THR A 385 -11.71 7.93 -14.55
C THR A 385 -12.24 8.00 -15.98
N GLN A 386 -11.57 8.72 -16.88
CA GLN A 386 -11.92 8.79 -18.31
C GLN A 386 -11.75 7.45 -19.02
N ASN A 387 -10.65 6.71 -18.80
CA ASN A 387 -10.48 5.37 -19.34
C ASN A 387 -11.59 4.40 -18.86
N ASN A 388 -11.94 4.48 -17.58
CA ASN A 388 -13.00 3.67 -17.00
C ASN A 388 -14.39 4.06 -17.54
N LEU A 389 -14.64 5.35 -17.72
CA LEU A 389 -15.84 5.89 -18.37
C LEU A 389 -15.95 5.39 -19.82
N GLY A 390 -14.85 5.38 -20.56
CA GLY A 390 -14.79 4.80 -21.91
C GLY A 390 -15.19 3.33 -21.93
N THR A 391 -14.77 2.56 -20.93
CA THR A 391 -15.15 1.14 -20.78
C THR A 391 -16.64 0.97 -20.49
N ALA A 392 -17.22 1.86 -19.67
CA ALA A 392 -18.64 1.85 -19.36
C ALA A 392 -19.50 2.20 -20.59
N TYR A 393 -19.14 3.25 -21.34
CA TYR A 393 -19.82 3.59 -22.60
C TYR A 393 -19.70 2.50 -23.65
N ARG A 394 -18.52 1.88 -23.79
CA ARG A 394 -18.34 0.73 -24.69
C ARG A 394 -19.26 -0.43 -24.31
N THR A 395 -19.43 -0.70 -23.02
CA THR A 395 -20.34 -1.74 -22.54
C THR A 395 -21.81 -1.39 -22.78
N LEU A 396 -22.19 -0.12 -22.63
CA LEU A 396 -23.53 0.33 -23.00
C LEU A 396 -23.77 0.23 -24.51
N ALA A 397 -22.76 0.53 -25.35
CA ALA A 397 -22.85 0.50 -26.81
C ALA A 397 -23.16 -0.90 -27.37
N GLU A 398 -22.87 -1.96 -26.63
CA GLU A 398 -23.25 -3.33 -27.00
C GLU A 398 -24.76 -3.57 -26.99
N VAL A 399 -25.51 -2.78 -26.21
CA VAL A 399 -26.93 -3.03 -25.94
C VAL A 399 -27.84 -1.82 -26.18
N GLU A 400 -27.29 -0.61 -26.25
CA GLU A 400 -28.06 0.62 -26.45
C GLU A 400 -27.25 1.67 -27.23
N ALA A 401 -27.90 2.32 -28.20
CA ALA A 401 -27.36 3.46 -28.95
C ALA A 401 -25.89 3.29 -29.39
N LYS A 402 -25.58 2.14 -30.04
CA LYS A 402 -24.23 1.69 -30.46
C LYS A 402 -23.32 2.83 -30.91
N THR A 403 -23.74 3.58 -31.93
CA THR A 403 -22.92 4.64 -32.54
C THR A 403 -22.64 5.79 -31.58
N GLU A 404 -23.66 6.25 -30.84
CA GLU A 404 -23.52 7.38 -29.92
C GLU A 404 -22.62 7.01 -28.73
N ASN A 405 -22.89 5.87 -28.10
CA ASN A 405 -22.09 5.41 -26.97
C ASN A 405 -20.66 5.02 -27.39
N SER A 406 -20.46 4.51 -28.60
CA SER A 406 -19.10 4.27 -29.12
C SER A 406 -18.32 5.58 -29.31
N LYS A 407 -18.96 6.66 -29.78
CA LYS A 407 -18.33 7.98 -29.87
C LYS A 407 -17.93 8.51 -28.50
N ARG A 408 -18.83 8.45 -27.53
CA ARG A 408 -18.53 8.88 -26.14
C ARG A 408 -17.42 8.05 -25.51
N ALA A 409 -17.37 6.74 -25.80
CA ALA A 409 -16.26 5.90 -25.38
C ALA A 409 -14.92 6.31 -26.00
N ILE A 410 -14.90 6.58 -27.31
CA ILE A 410 -13.72 7.08 -28.02
C ILE A 410 -13.23 8.40 -27.43
N GLU A 411 -14.13 9.37 -27.23
CA GLU A 411 -13.81 10.67 -26.63
C GLU A 411 -13.17 10.51 -25.24
N ALA A 412 -13.74 9.64 -24.40
CA ALA A 412 -13.22 9.39 -23.06
C ALA A 412 -11.80 8.75 -23.09
N TYR A 413 -11.56 7.76 -23.97
CA TYR A 413 -10.22 7.20 -24.13
C TYR A 413 -9.22 8.23 -24.69
N GLU A 414 -9.64 9.08 -25.64
CA GLU A 414 -8.81 10.16 -26.16
C GLU A 414 -8.47 11.20 -25.08
N GLU A 415 -9.41 11.54 -24.18
CA GLU A 415 -9.13 12.36 -23.01
C GLU A 415 -8.13 11.71 -22.06
N ALA A 416 -8.22 10.40 -21.84
CA ALA A 416 -7.24 9.67 -21.03
C ALA A 416 -5.83 9.70 -21.67
N LEU A 417 -5.73 9.52 -22.99
CA LEU A 417 -4.48 9.53 -23.75
C LEU A 417 -3.82 10.91 -23.85
N LYS A 418 -4.54 12.00 -23.53
CA LYS A 418 -3.91 13.33 -23.35
C LYS A 418 -2.96 13.39 -22.15
N ILE A 419 -3.12 12.47 -21.21
CA ILE A 419 -2.31 12.36 -19.99
C ILE A 419 -1.45 11.09 -20.04
N TYR A 420 -2.06 9.94 -20.34
CA TYR A 420 -1.32 8.70 -20.55
C TYR A 420 -0.58 8.76 -21.87
N THR A 421 0.61 9.36 -21.90
CA THR A 421 1.48 9.39 -23.07
C THR A 421 2.42 8.19 -23.08
N GLU A 422 2.91 7.80 -24.26
CA GLU A 422 3.86 6.70 -24.41
C GLU A 422 5.16 6.94 -23.62
N SER A 423 5.64 8.19 -23.57
CA SER A 423 6.89 8.54 -22.89
C SER A 423 6.78 8.52 -21.37
N GLU A 424 5.65 8.96 -20.81
CA GLU A 424 5.47 9.07 -19.36
C GLU A 424 4.84 7.80 -18.76
N TYR A 425 4.02 7.09 -19.53
CA TYR A 425 3.26 5.92 -19.06
C TYR A 425 3.31 4.74 -20.03
N PRO A 426 4.51 4.21 -20.35
CA PRO A 426 4.70 3.15 -21.34
C PRO A 426 3.95 1.84 -21.03
N GLU A 427 3.61 1.59 -19.76
CA GLU A 427 2.84 0.42 -19.33
C GLU A 427 1.32 0.59 -19.50
N ILE A 428 0.81 1.82 -19.36
CA ILE A 428 -0.64 2.10 -19.37
C ILE A 428 -1.10 2.52 -20.76
N PHE A 429 -0.30 3.32 -21.47
CA PHE A 429 -0.62 3.84 -22.80
C PHE A 429 -1.06 2.74 -23.78
N PRO A 430 -0.34 1.61 -23.94
CA PRO A 430 -0.75 0.56 -24.87
C PRO A 430 -2.08 -0.13 -24.50
N LEU A 431 -2.45 -0.13 -23.20
CA LEU A 431 -3.72 -0.68 -22.74
C LEU A 431 -4.88 0.22 -23.16
N VAL A 432 -4.74 1.53 -23.00
CA VAL A 432 -5.76 2.52 -23.37
C VAL A 432 -5.89 2.62 -24.89
N GLU A 433 -4.77 2.61 -25.63
CA GLU A 433 -4.80 2.55 -27.09
C GLU A 433 -5.50 1.29 -27.62
N ARG A 434 -5.28 0.14 -27.00
CA ARG A 434 -5.96 -1.10 -27.36
C ARG A 434 -7.47 -0.98 -27.15
N ASN A 435 -7.89 -0.40 -26.03
CA ASN A 435 -9.32 -0.16 -25.76
C ASN A 435 -9.92 0.78 -26.79
N LEU A 436 -9.25 1.91 -27.10
CA LEU A 436 -9.66 2.86 -28.12
C LEU A 436 -9.81 2.19 -29.49
N LYS A 437 -8.80 1.41 -29.91
CA LYS A 437 -8.84 0.66 -31.17
C LYS A 437 -10.01 -0.31 -31.20
N SER A 438 -10.22 -1.07 -30.13
CA SER A 438 -11.33 -2.03 -30.03
C SER A 438 -12.70 -1.35 -30.22
N VAL A 439 -12.91 -0.15 -29.68
CA VAL A 439 -14.18 0.58 -29.86
C VAL A 439 -14.31 1.14 -31.27
N ARG A 440 -13.23 1.63 -31.87
CA ARG A 440 -13.23 2.10 -33.26
C ARG A 440 -13.59 0.97 -34.23
N ASP A 441 -13.00 -0.20 -34.04
CA ASP A 441 -13.30 -1.40 -34.84
C ASP A 441 -14.76 -1.84 -34.64
N PHE A 442 -15.27 -1.79 -33.40
CA PHE A 442 -16.67 -2.10 -33.10
C PHE A 442 -17.66 -1.09 -33.72
N CYS A 443 -17.30 0.19 -33.77
CA CYS A 443 -18.12 1.26 -34.33
C CYS A 443 -18.10 1.29 -35.87
N GLY A 444 -16.96 0.95 -36.49
CA GLY A 444 -16.74 1.04 -37.94
C GLY A 444 -17.09 -0.21 -38.74
N GLY A 445 -17.61 -1.26 -38.10
CA GLY A 445 -17.98 -2.53 -38.73
C GLY A 445 -19.36 -2.57 -39.40
N ASP A 446 -19.85 -1.45 -39.94
CA ASP A 446 -21.15 -1.38 -40.65
C ASP A 446 -20.97 -1.38 -42.18
#